data_AF-A0A6A6B6J5-F1
#
_entry.id   AF-A0A6A6B6J5-F1
#
_cell.length_a   1.000
_cell.length_b   1.000
_cell.length_c   1.000
_cell.angle_alpha   90.00
_cell.angle_beta   90.00
_cell.angle_gamma   90.00
#
_symmetry.space_group_name_H-M   'P 1'
#
loop_
_entity.id
_entity.type
_entity.pdbx_description
1 polymer ?
#
loop_
_entity_poly.entity_id
_entity_poly.type
_entity_poly.pdbx_seq_one_letter_code
_entity_poly.pdbx_strand_id
1 'polypeptide(L)'
;MLRAEESLLVLRGLGIQTSSSSPTYLSTATTRFIPTASIQDIFIHEAFKGFEVRFYLAIVVEGEEDAVVVFPKLLPRRPILEEVWRGARACLYEPKS
;
A
#
# COMPACT_ATOMS: atom_id res chain seq x y z
N MET A 1 -19.31 -6.80 14.86
CA MET A 1 -18.51 -7.22 13.70
C MET A 1 -17.28 -6.30 13.66
N LEU A 2 -16.11 -6.79 14.05
CA LEU A 2 -14.87 -5.99 14.09
C LEU A 2 -14.32 -5.90 12.65
N ARG A 3 -14.45 -4.75 11.99
CA ARG A 3 -14.02 -4.54 10.60
C ARG A 3 -12.71 -3.76 10.58
N ALA A 4 -11.67 -4.35 10.01
CA ALA A 4 -10.48 -3.60 9.61
C ALA A 4 -10.74 -2.98 8.23
N GLU A 5 -10.32 -1.73 8.05
CA GLU A 5 -10.41 -1.02 6.78
C GLU A 5 -9.03 -0.50 6.42
N GLU A 6 -8.58 -0.80 5.20
CA GLU A 6 -7.32 -0.31 4.68
C GLU A 6 -7.54 0.19 3.26
N SER A 7 -6.94 1.33 2.95
CA SER A 7 -7.12 2.01 1.67
C SER A 7 -5.83 2.64 1.17
N LEU A 8 -5.73 2.71 -0.16
CA LEU A 8 -4.67 3.36 -0.90
C LEU A 8 -5.29 4.45 -1.77
N LEU A 9 -4.90 5.70 -1.53
CA LEU A 9 -5.28 6.83 -2.36
C LEU A 9 -4.05 7.29 -3.13
N VAL A 10 -4.17 7.39 -4.46
CA VAL A 10 -3.08 7.86 -5.33
C VAL A 10 -3.47 9.19 -5.94
N LEU A 11 -2.67 10.21 -5.67
CA LEU A 11 -2.86 11.58 -6.14
C LEU A 11 -1.80 11.88 -7.20
N ARG A 12 -2.22 11.89 -8.48
CA ARG A 12 -1.32 12.08 -9.63
C ARG A 12 -0.50 13.37 -9.49
N GLY A 13 0.82 13.23 -9.52
CA GLY A 13 1.77 14.33 -9.38
C GLY A 13 1.97 14.86 -7.97
N LEU A 14 1.29 14.30 -6.96
CA LEU A 14 1.43 14.70 -5.56
C LEU A 14 2.03 13.57 -4.72
N GLY A 15 1.43 12.38 -4.74
CA GLY A 15 1.92 11.25 -3.98
C GLY A 15 0.88 10.18 -3.71
N ILE A 16 1.19 9.33 -2.74
CA ILE A 16 0.35 8.25 -2.27
C ILE A 16 -0.03 8.51 -0.81
N GLN A 17 -1.28 8.24 -0.46
CA GLN A 17 -1.71 8.15 0.94
C GLN A 17 -2.19 6.74 1.26
N THR A 18 -1.61 6.13 2.29
CA THR A 18 -2.07 4.86 2.85
C THR A 18 -2.84 5.12 4.14
N SER A 19 -3.98 4.44 4.33
CA SER A 19 -4.76 4.52 5.57
C SER A 19 -5.05 3.12 6.08
N SER A 20 -4.86 2.87 7.38
CA SER A 20 -5.23 1.61 8.05
C SER A 20 -5.98 1.92 9.34
N SER A 21 -7.20 1.41 9.46
CA SER A 21 -7.99 1.44 10.69
C SER A 21 -8.18 0.02 11.23
N SER A 22 -8.09 -0.13 12.56
CA SER A 22 -8.43 -1.38 13.24
C SER A 22 -9.51 -1.10 14.27
N PRO A 23 -10.40 -2.08 14.53
CA PRO A 23 -11.49 -1.91 15.48
C PRO A 23 -11.07 -2.18 16.94
N THR A 24 -9.80 -2.47 17.21
CA THR A 24 -9.28 -2.58 18.59
C THR A 24 -9.11 -1.18 19.17
N TYR A 25 -9.70 -0.90 20.35
CA TYR A 25 -9.63 0.40 21.05
C TYR A 25 -8.20 0.96 21.28
N LEU A 26 -7.17 0.11 21.15
CA LEU A 26 -5.75 0.46 21.27
C LEU A 26 -5.04 0.70 19.93
N SER A 27 -5.73 0.52 18.79
CA SER A 27 -5.15 0.70 17.46
C SER A 27 -5.62 2.03 16.88
N THR A 28 -4.78 3.05 16.98
CA THR A 28 -4.97 4.32 16.28
C THR A 28 -5.06 4.07 14.77
N ALA A 29 -6.02 4.69 14.09
CA ALA A 29 -6.02 4.72 12.64
C ALA A 29 -4.75 5.46 12.18
N THR A 30 -3.96 4.82 11.33
CA THR A 30 -2.73 5.41 10.81
C THR A 30 -2.96 5.86 9.39
N THR A 31 -2.69 7.15 9.13
CA THR A 31 -2.61 7.70 7.79
C THR A 31 -1.17 8.12 7.53
N ARG A 32 -0.66 7.78 6.36
CA ARG A 32 0.70 8.15 5.94
C ARG A 32 0.64 8.66 4.52
N PHE A 33 1.22 9.84 4.29
CA PHE A 33 1.39 10.41 2.97
C PHE A 33 2.86 10.28 2.53
N ILE A 34 3.06 9.85 1.29
CA ILE A 34 4.37 9.62 0.66
C ILE A 34 4.41 10.47 -0.62
N PRO A 35 5.24 11.53 -0.69
CA PRO A 35 5.34 12.37 -1.88
C PRO A 35 5.80 11.58 -3.10
N THR A 36 5.28 11.89 -4.30
CA THR A 36 5.70 11.22 -5.55
C THR A 36 7.20 11.26 -5.77
N ALA A 37 7.86 12.37 -5.43
CA ALA A 37 9.30 12.53 -5.59
C ALA A 37 10.13 11.56 -4.73
N SER A 38 9.57 11.06 -3.63
CA SER A 38 10.24 10.12 -2.72
C SER A 38 9.90 8.67 -3.02
N ILE A 39 8.96 8.39 -3.93
CA ILE A 39 8.58 7.02 -4.30
C ILE A 39 9.58 6.51 -5.32
N GLN A 40 10.36 5.51 -4.94
CA GLN A 40 11.26 4.83 -5.88
C GLN A 40 10.51 3.81 -6.72
N ASP A 41 9.74 2.94 -6.07
CA ASP A 41 8.93 1.94 -6.76
C ASP A 41 7.76 1.46 -5.90
N ILE A 42 6.76 0.88 -6.55
CA ILE A 42 5.66 0.15 -5.94
C ILE A 42 5.61 -1.26 -6.52
N PHE A 43 5.59 -2.28 -5.67
CA PHE A 43 5.74 -3.66 -6.11
C PHE A 43 4.90 -4.63 -5.26
N ILE A 44 4.55 -5.75 -5.87
CA ILE A 44 3.89 -6.87 -5.20
C ILE A 44 4.98 -7.88 -4.86
N HIS A 45 5.05 -8.29 -3.61
CA HIS A 45 5.99 -9.31 -3.17
C HIS A 45 5.27 -10.45 -2.46
N GLU A 46 5.90 -11.63 -2.49
CA GLU A 46 5.45 -12.80 -1.75
C GLU A 46 6.18 -12.91 -0.42
N ALA A 47 5.47 -13.30 0.63
CA ALA A 47 6.05 -13.59 1.92
C ALA A 47 5.36 -14.80 2.54
N PHE A 48 6.12 -15.51 3.38
CA PHE A 48 5.59 -16.60 4.19
C PHE A 48 5.02 -16.03 5.49
N LYS A 49 3.75 -16.31 5.75
CA LYS A 49 3.11 -16.07 7.05
C LYS A 49 2.82 -17.43 7.69
N GLY A 50 3.73 -17.90 8.54
CA GLY A 50 3.71 -19.29 9.00
C GLY A 50 3.99 -20.24 7.84
N PHE A 51 3.00 -21.07 7.47
CA PHE A 51 3.08 -22.00 6.34
C PHE A 51 2.33 -21.53 5.09
N GLU A 52 1.69 -20.35 5.14
CA GLU A 52 0.92 -19.80 4.02
C GLU A 52 1.77 -18.79 3.23
N VAL A 53 1.77 -18.94 1.90
CA VAL A 53 2.29 -17.90 0.99
C VAL A 53 1.24 -16.82 0.86
N ARG A 54 1.61 -15.58 1.21
CA ARG A 54 0.77 -14.40 1.06
C ARG A 54 1.46 -13.37 0.19
N PHE A 55 0.66 -12.64 -0.58
CA PHE A 55 1.13 -11.50 -1.35
C PHE A 55 0.86 -10.20 -0.57
N TYR A 56 1.75 -9.24 -0.71
CA TYR A 56 1.58 -7.90 -0.17
C TYR A 56 2.06 -6.86 -1.18
N LEU A 57 1.42 -5.70 -1.15
CA LEU A 57 1.82 -4.54 -1.93
C LEU A 57 2.70 -3.65 -1.04
N ALA A 58 3.89 -3.32 -1.53
CA ALA A 58 4.86 -2.50 -0.83
C ALA A 58 5.31 -1.31 -1.68
N ILE A 59 5.67 -0.22 -1.00
CA ILE A 59 6.21 1.00 -1.60
C ILE A 59 7.63 1.19 -1.06
N VAL A 60 8.61 1.30 -1.96
CA VAL A 60 9.98 1.72 -1.60
C VAL A 60 10.01 3.23 -1.56
N VAL A 61 10.44 3.78 -0.43
CA VAL A 61 10.58 5.23 -0.22
C VAL A 61 12.05 5.58 -0.09
N GLU A 62 12.49 6.59 -0.83
CA GLU A 62 13.85 7.10 -0.74
C GLU A 62 14.14 7.63 0.67
N GLY A 63 15.26 7.18 1.24
CA GLY A 63 15.69 7.57 2.58
C GLY A 63 15.07 6.75 3.71
N GLU A 64 14.24 5.75 3.41
CA GLU A 64 13.72 4.80 4.39
C GLU A 64 14.38 3.42 4.23
N GLU A 65 14.78 2.80 5.35
CA GLU A 65 15.35 1.45 5.35
C GLU A 65 14.28 0.39 5.07
N ASP A 66 13.07 0.59 5.62
CA ASP A 66 11.96 -0.33 5.52
C ASP A 66 10.97 0.06 4.41
N ALA A 67 10.51 -0.93 3.65
CA ALA A 67 9.45 -0.72 2.67
C ALA A 67 8.08 -0.54 3.37
N VAL A 68 7.24 0.32 2.81
CA VAL A 68 5.90 0.59 3.35
C VAL A 68 4.91 -0.44 2.82
N VAL A 69 4.41 -1.31 3.69
CA VAL A 69 3.35 -2.26 3.34
C VAL A 69 1.99 -1.55 3.32
N VAL A 70 1.30 -1.59 2.18
CA VAL A 70 0.06 -0.83 1.93
C VAL A 70 -1.15 -1.39 2.68
N PHE A 71 -1.27 -2.72 2.73
CA PHE A 71 -2.40 -3.43 3.35
C PHE A 71 -1.90 -4.44 4.41
N PRO A 72 -1.28 -3.97 5.52
CA PRO A 72 -0.59 -4.84 6.45
C PRO A 72 -1.51 -5.82 7.20
N LYS A 73 -2.82 -5.53 7.31
CA LYS A 73 -3.77 -6.38 8.03
C LYS A 73 -4.64 -7.22 7.10
N LEU A 74 -5.23 -6.60 6.09
CA LEU A 74 -6.14 -7.26 5.16
C LEU A 74 -5.40 -8.28 4.28
N LEU A 75 -4.17 -7.94 3.87
CA LEU A 75 -3.33 -8.76 2.98
C LEU A 75 -4.15 -9.41 1.85
N PRO A 76 -4.74 -8.60 0.95
CA PRO A 76 -5.61 -9.07 -0.13
C PRO A 76 -4.95 -10.13 -1.02
N ARG A 77 -5.78 -10.91 -1.72
CA ARG A 77 -5.28 -11.90 -2.70
C ARG A 77 -4.63 -11.21 -3.89
N ARG A 78 -3.72 -11.92 -4.55
CA ARG A 78 -2.92 -11.43 -5.69
C ARG A 78 -3.72 -10.67 -6.76
N PRO A 79 -4.89 -11.16 -7.24
CA PRO A 79 -5.63 -10.45 -8.29
C PRO A 79 -6.04 -9.02 -7.90
N ILE A 80 -6.45 -8.83 -6.64
CA ILE A 80 -6.83 -7.51 -6.11
C ILE A 80 -5.59 -6.61 -6.01
N LEU A 81 -4.47 -7.17 -5.53
CA LEU A 81 -3.22 -6.41 -5.45
C LEU A 81 -2.72 -5.99 -6.83
N GLU A 82 -2.82 -6.87 -7.84
CA GLU A 82 -2.44 -6.56 -9.22
C GLU A 82 -3.29 -5.42 -9.80
N GLU A 83 -4.60 -5.42 -9.55
CA GLU A 83 -5.49 -4.34 -10.01
C GLU A 83 -5.11 -2.99 -9.38
N VAL A 84 -4.93 -2.98 -8.05
CA VAL A 84 -4.53 -1.77 -7.31
C VAL A 84 -3.15 -1.29 -7.74
N TRP A 85 -2.20 -2.21 -7.95
CA TRP A 85 -0.85 -1.90 -8.41
C TRP A 85 -0.84 -1.29 -9.81
N ARG A 86 -1.60 -1.86 -10.77
CA ARG A 86 -1.73 -1.31 -12.12
C ARG A 86 -2.33 0.10 -12.07
N GLY A 87 -3.41 0.29 -11.30
CA GLY A 87 -4.03 1.61 -11.13
C GLY A 87 -3.10 2.64 -10.48
N ALA A 88 -2.35 2.24 -9.45
CA ALA A 88 -1.38 3.11 -8.78
C ALA A 88 -0.24 3.51 -9.74
N ARG A 89 0.34 2.56 -10.47
CA ARG A 89 1.40 2.85 -11.44
C ARG A 89 0.92 3.73 -12.58
N ALA A 90 -0.27 3.49 -13.12
CA ALA A 90 -0.87 4.35 -14.14
C ALA A 90 -1.00 5.80 -13.64
N CYS A 91 -1.42 6.00 -12.40
CA CYS A 91 -1.53 7.32 -11.78
C CYS A 91 -0.17 7.99 -11.48
N LEU A 92 0.87 7.23 -11.17
CA LEU A 92 2.19 7.77 -10.82
C LEU A 92 3.06 8.07 -12.04
N TYR A 93 3.03 7.20 -13.05
CA TYR A 93 4.02 7.21 -14.14
C TYR A 93 3.47 7.57 -15.52
N GLU A 94 2.15 7.51 -15.76
CA GLU A 94 1.64 7.89 -17.07
C GLU A 94 1.62 9.43 -17.22
N PRO A 95 2.05 9.97 -18.37
CA PRO A 95 1.92 11.38 -18.65
C PRO A 95 0.44 11.79 -18.71
N LYS A 96 0.12 13.04 -18.35
CA LYS A 96 -1.20 13.62 -18.65
C LYS A 96 -1.29 13.77 -20.18
N SER A 97 -2.20 13.03 -20.81
CA SER A 97 -2.62 13.28 -22.20
C SER A 97 -3.20 14.68 -22.37
#